data_AF-A0A7C6YRQ3-F1
#
_entry.id   AF-A0A7C6YRQ3-F1
#
_cell.length_a   1.000
_cell.length_b   1.000
_cell.length_c   1.000
_cell.angle_alpha   90.00
_cell.angle_beta   90.00
_cell.angle_gamma   90.00
#
_symmetry.space_group_name_H-M   'P 1'
#
loop_
_entity.id
_entity.type
_entity.pdbx_description
1 polymer ?
#
loop_
_entity_poly.entity_id
_entity_poly.type
_entity_poly.pdbx_seq_one_letter_code
_entity_poly.pdbx_strand_id
1 'polypeptide(L)'
;MAKFFFMRHILAALDSGRVFKKAYSILLKVIAALIAVAGTALWISTWQEIYKLPDQYSYYYKGIIPAGFVIQLFMLALFYSLIHTLLLRAGAVEKLPETGYVITPIFAVTLKLIGEISACLFSFFGLAGGISIWLAAGNVLRAIGLPDLLSLGGTGFAAGLLTIFTGLLGAFASLVIFYYSPELAGVLADIAGNTRRQPLRAEAGGDEAV
;
A
#
# COMPACT_ATOMS: atom_id res chain seq x y z
N MET A 1 -30.66 -39.02 4.79
CA MET A 1 -30.89 -37.60 5.20
C MET A 1 -29.56 -36.90 5.50
N ALA A 2 -28.68 -36.74 4.51
CA ALA A 2 -27.36 -36.10 4.70
C ALA A 2 -27.07 -34.99 3.66
N LYS A 3 -28.08 -34.59 2.88
CA LYS A 3 -27.96 -33.63 1.76
C LYS A 3 -28.11 -32.15 2.17
N PHE A 4 -28.22 -31.84 3.47
CA PHE A 4 -28.47 -30.47 3.97
C PHE A 4 -27.33 -29.83 4.77
N PHE A 5 -26.17 -30.47 4.90
CA PHE A 5 -25.04 -29.87 5.61
C PHE A 5 -24.21 -28.94 4.71
N PHE A 6 -24.86 -27.92 4.16
CA PHE A 6 -24.22 -26.79 3.50
C PHE A 6 -23.13 -26.17 4.39
N MET A 7 -23.40 -26.10 5.71
CA MET A 7 -22.46 -25.60 6.71
C MET A 7 -21.16 -26.42 6.80
N ARG A 8 -21.22 -27.75 6.66
CA ARG A 8 -20.04 -28.62 6.75
C ARG A 8 -19.16 -28.50 5.50
N HIS A 9 -19.78 -28.28 4.33
CA HIS A 9 -19.06 -27.94 3.10
C HIS A 9 -18.43 -26.55 3.16
N ILE A 10 -19.14 -25.54 3.69
CA ILE A 10 -18.57 -24.20 3.91
C ILE A 10 -17.40 -24.26 4.87
N LEU A 11 -17.53 -24.94 6.00
CA LEU A 11 -16.47 -25.07 6.99
C LEU A 11 -15.25 -25.81 6.42
N ALA A 12 -15.44 -26.91 5.68
CA ALA A 12 -14.35 -27.61 5.00
C ALA A 12 -13.69 -26.75 3.91
N ALA A 13 -14.47 -25.91 3.20
CA ALA A 13 -13.94 -25.00 2.20
C ALA A 13 -13.18 -23.81 2.82
N LEU A 14 -13.60 -23.33 3.99
CA LEU A 14 -12.88 -22.34 4.80
C LEU A 14 -11.58 -22.92 5.35
N ASP A 15 -11.60 -24.18 5.80
CA ASP A 15 -10.45 -24.92 6.33
C ASP A 15 -9.37 -25.18 5.26
N SER A 16 -9.79 -25.40 4.00
CA SER A 16 -8.86 -25.55 2.88
C SER A 16 -8.07 -24.27 2.52
N GLY A 17 -8.50 -23.10 3.01
CA GLY A 17 -7.91 -21.79 2.70
C GLY A 17 -8.03 -21.32 1.25
N ARG A 18 -8.45 -22.19 0.33
CA ARG A 18 -8.60 -21.89 -1.10
C ARG A 18 -9.67 -20.84 -1.36
N VAL A 19 -10.80 -20.92 -0.64
CA VAL A 19 -11.88 -19.93 -0.73
C VAL A 19 -11.40 -18.56 -0.26
N PHE A 20 -10.65 -18.50 0.85
CA PHE A 20 -10.09 -17.25 1.35
C PHE A 20 -9.10 -16.61 0.38
N LYS A 21 -8.16 -17.38 -0.17
CA LYS A 21 -7.21 -16.89 -1.19
C LYS A 21 -7.96 -16.31 -2.40
N LYS A 22 -8.99 -17.01 -2.88
CA LYS A 22 -9.77 -16.57 -4.04
C LYS A 22 -10.58 -15.32 -3.73
N ALA A 23 -11.28 -15.28 -2.60
CA ALA A 23 -12.07 -14.12 -2.17
C ALA A 23 -11.19 -12.88 -1.98
N TYR A 24 -10.03 -13.02 -1.33
CA TYR A 24 -9.08 -11.91 -1.13
C TYR A 24 -8.49 -11.42 -2.46
N SER A 25 -8.14 -12.33 -3.39
CA SER A 25 -7.68 -11.92 -4.72
C SER A 25 -8.75 -11.15 -5.50
N ILE A 26 -10.01 -11.60 -5.45
CA ILE A 26 -11.13 -10.89 -6.07
C ILE A 26 -11.30 -9.51 -5.43
N LEU A 27 -11.25 -9.42 -4.10
CA LEU A 27 -11.34 -8.15 -3.37
C LEU A 27 -10.27 -7.16 -3.84
N LEU A 28 -9.00 -7.58 -3.94
CA LEU A 28 -7.93 -6.71 -4.43
C LEU A 28 -8.15 -6.24 -5.87
N LYS A 29 -8.65 -7.11 -6.76
CA LYS A 29 -8.99 -6.76 -8.15
C LYS A 29 -10.14 -5.74 -8.21
N VAL A 30 -11.16 -5.89 -7.35
CA VAL A 30 -12.27 -4.93 -7.24
C VAL A 30 -11.77 -3.59 -6.73
N ILE A 31 -10.93 -3.57 -5.69
CA ILE A 31 -10.33 -2.33 -5.17
C ILE A 31 -9.49 -1.65 -6.26
N ALA A 32 -8.70 -2.41 -7.03
CA ALA A 32 -7.92 -1.86 -8.14
C ALA A 32 -8.81 -1.20 -9.20
N ALA A 33 -9.93 -1.83 -9.56
CA ALA A 33 -10.91 -1.25 -10.49
C ALA A 33 -11.55 0.03 -9.93
N LEU A 34 -11.91 0.05 -8.64
CA LEU A 34 -12.46 1.24 -7.98
C LEU A 34 -11.45 2.39 -7.96
N ILE A 35 -10.17 2.11 -7.66
CA ILE A 35 -9.10 3.11 -7.70
C ILE A 35 -8.88 3.63 -9.12
N ALA A 36 -9.01 2.79 -10.15
CA ALA A 36 -8.93 3.26 -11.53
C ALA A 36 -10.03 4.28 -11.84
N VAL A 37 -11.29 3.97 -11.52
CA VAL A 37 -12.42 4.88 -11.76
C VAL A 37 -12.31 6.15 -10.93
N ALA A 38 -12.08 6.02 -9.61
CA ALA A 38 -11.94 7.16 -8.70
C ALA A 38 -10.71 8.00 -9.06
N GLY A 39 -9.59 7.38 -9.42
CA GLY A 39 -8.36 8.04 -9.83
C GLY A 39 -8.55 8.84 -11.12
N THR A 40 -9.26 8.31 -12.11
CA THR A 40 -9.61 9.07 -13.32
C THR A 40 -10.50 10.27 -12.99
N ALA A 41 -11.52 10.09 -12.14
CA ALA A 41 -12.39 11.19 -11.73
C ALA A 41 -11.61 12.29 -10.99
N LEU A 42 -10.74 11.91 -10.04
CA LEU A 42 -9.84 12.83 -9.35
C LEU A 42 -8.88 13.51 -10.32
N TRP A 43 -8.32 12.78 -11.29
CA TRP A 43 -7.40 13.35 -12.29
C TRP A 43 -8.05 14.46 -13.12
N ILE A 44 -9.27 14.23 -13.60
CA ILE A 44 -10.07 15.24 -14.33
C ILE A 44 -10.39 16.42 -13.42
N SER A 45 -10.82 16.17 -12.18
CA SER A 45 -11.15 17.24 -11.22
C SER A 45 -9.95 18.12 -10.92
N THR A 46 -8.75 17.53 -10.76
CA THR A 46 -7.53 18.29 -10.46
C THR A 46 -7.12 19.19 -11.62
N TRP A 47 -7.41 18.81 -12.87
CA TRP A 47 -7.20 19.71 -14.01
C TRP A 47 -8.05 20.97 -13.90
N GLN A 48 -9.32 20.83 -13.54
CA GLN A 48 -10.23 21.97 -13.38
C GLN A 48 -9.73 22.93 -12.30
N GLU A 49 -9.22 22.40 -11.19
CA GLU A 49 -8.64 23.23 -10.12
C GLU A 49 -7.37 23.95 -10.59
N ILE A 50 -6.45 23.26 -11.29
CA ILE A 50 -5.23 23.88 -11.84
C ILE A 50 -5.57 25.05 -12.78
N TYR A 51 -6.64 24.95 -13.59
CA TYR A 51 -7.04 26.03 -14.48
C TYR A 51 -7.64 27.25 -13.76
N LYS A 52 -8.22 27.08 -12.57
CA LYS A 52 -8.78 28.18 -11.76
C LYS A 52 -7.70 28.91 -10.95
N LEU A 53 -6.61 28.23 -10.62
CA LEU A 53 -5.55 28.76 -9.76
C LEU A 53 -4.88 30.05 -10.28
N PRO A 54 -4.61 30.23 -11.59
CA PRO A 54 -4.06 31.48 -12.12
C PRO A 54 -4.94 32.69 -11.83
N ASP A 55 -6.27 32.57 -11.92
CA ASP A 55 -7.18 33.70 -11.66
C ASP A 55 -7.20 34.07 -10.17
N GLN A 56 -7.06 33.07 -9.30
CA GLN A 56 -7.10 33.25 -7.85
C GLN A 56 -5.76 33.68 -7.23
N TYR A 57 -4.64 33.27 -7.83
CA TYR A 57 -3.29 33.42 -7.25
C TYR A 57 -2.25 34.01 -8.22
N SER A 58 -2.70 34.64 -9.32
CA SER A 58 -1.88 35.21 -10.41
C SER A 58 -0.63 35.98 -9.93
N TYR A 59 -0.78 36.73 -8.83
CA TYR A 59 0.28 37.60 -8.32
C TYR A 59 1.42 36.86 -7.61
N TYR A 60 1.15 35.69 -7.03
CA TYR A 60 2.10 35.00 -6.14
C TYR A 60 2.85 33.84 -6.79
N TYR A 61 2.31 33.23 -7.85
CA TYR A 61 2.87 31.99 -8.40
C TYR A 61 3.00 32.04 -9.92
N LYS A 62 4.14 32.56 -10.40
CA LYS A 62 4.42 32.73 -11.84
C LYS A 62 4.64 31.41 -12.62
N GLY A 63 4.46 30.24 -11.99
CA GLY A 63 4.67 28.92 -12.60
C GLY A 63 3.64 27.85 -12.23
N ILE A 64 2.42 28.24 -11.83
CA ILE A 64 1.34 27.29 -11.49
C ILE A 64 1.02 26.32 -12.63
N ILE A 65 0.87 26.82 -13.87
CA ILE A 65 0.47 25.98 -15.01
C ILE A 65 1.52 24.88 -15.30
N PRO A 66 2.82 25.21 -15.48
CA PRO A 66 3.83 24.16 -15.70
C PRO A 66 3.99 23.24 -14.49
N ALA A 67 3.89 23.74 -13.26
CA ALA A 67 3.90 22.91 -12.05
C ALA A 67 2.72 21.93 -12.01
N GLY A 68 1.52 22.41 -12.32
CA GLY A 68 0.31 21.61 -12.39
C GLY A 68 0.41 20.50 -13.44
N PHE A 69 0.95 20.81 -14.62
CA PHE A 69 1.20 19.80 -15.66
C PHE A 69 2.13 18.68 -15.17
N VAL A 70 3.22 19.03 -14.49
CA VAL A 70 4.16 18.03 -13.94
C VAL A 70 3.51 17.19 -12.84
N ILE A 71 2.74 17.80 -11.94
CA ILE A 71 1.97 17.07 -10.91
C ILE A 71 1.01 16.07 -11.57
N GLN A 72 0.33 16.46 -12.65
CA GLN A 72 -0.61 15.59 -13.37
C GLN A 72 0.06 14.35 -13.95
N LEU A 73 1.29 14.48 -14.45
CA LEU A 73 2.09 13.33 -14.89
C LEU A 73 2.46 12.40 -13.72
N PHE A 74 2.90 12.96 -12.59
CA PHE A 74 3.18 12.16 -11.40
C PHE A 74 1.94 11.48 -10.83
N MET A 75 0.77 12.11 -10.94
CA MET A 75 -0.48 11.54 -10.45
C MET A 75 -0.94 10.35 -11.31
N LEU A 76 -0.71 10.40 -12.63
CA LEU A 76 -0.89 9.23 -13.50
C LEU A 76 0.06 8.10 -13.12
N ALA A 77 1.33 8.41 -12.87
CA ALA A 77 2.30 7.42 -12.40
C ALA A 77 1.89 6.82 -11.05
N LEU A 78 1.36 7.63 -10.12
CA LEU A 78 0.82 7.17 -8.85
C LEU A 78 -0.34 6.18 -9.07
N PHE A 79 -1.38 6.56 -9.80
CA PHE A 79 -2.53 5.67 -10.03
C PHE A 79 -2.13 4.38 -10.74
N TYR A 80 -1.26 4.48 -11.76
CA TYR A 80 -0.70 3.31 -12.40
C TYR A 80 0.01 2.40 -11.40
N SER A 81 0.90 2.94 -10.56
CA SER A 81 1.64 2.16 -9.56
C SER A 81 0.72 1.50 -8.52
N LEU A 82 -0.32 2.20 -8.04
CA LEU A 82 -1.28 1.67 -7.08
C LEU A 82 -2.10 0.52 -7.67
N ILE A 83 -2.66 0.72 -8.87
CA ILE A 83 -3.45 -0.29 -9.57
C ILE A 83 -2.58 -1.51 -9.87
N HIS A 84 -1.38 -1.28 -10.41
CA HIS A 84 -0.48 -2.36 -10.79
C HIS A 84 -0.02 -3.17 -9.57
N THR A 85 0.31 -2.51 -8.45
CA THR A 85 0.66 -3.18 -7.19
C THR A 85 -0.47 -4.07 -6.69
N LEU A 86 -1.71 -3.56 -6.68
CA LEU A 86 -2.88 -4.34 -6.26
C LEU A 86 -3.11 -5.58 -7.14
N LEU A 87 -2.97 -5.44 -8.46
CA LEU A 87 -3.12 -6.55 -9.39
C LEU A 87 -2.02 -7.60 -9.24
N LEU A 88 -0.76 -7.17 -9.06
CA LEU A 88 0.37 -8.06 -8.79
C LEU A 88 0.15 -8.84 -7.50
N ARG A 89 -0.27 -8.16 -6.41
CA ARG A 89 -0.54 -8.82 -5.13
C ARG A 89 -1.76 -9.74 -5.19
N ALA A 90 -2.79 -9.38 -5.96
CA ALA A 90 -3.93 -10.27 -6.20
C ALA A 90 -3.51 -11.59 -6.86
N GLY A 91 -2.60 -11.54 -7.84
CA GLY A 91 -2.03 -12.73 -8.48
C GLY A 91 -1.08 -13.51 -7.56
N ALA A 92 -0.31 -12.83 -6.72
CA ALA A 92 0.57 -13.47 -5.74
C ALA A 92 -0.23 -14.28 -4.70
N VAL A 93 -1.37 -13.76 -4.23
CA VAL A 93 -2.23 -14.47 -3.26
C VAL A 93 -2.82 -15.75 -3.84
N GLU A 94 -3.22 -15.75 -5.13
CA GLU A 94 -3.75 -16.94 -5.80
C GLU A 94 -2.69 -18.06 -5.90
N LYS A 95 -1.39 -17.71 -5.92
CA LYS A 95 -0.26 -18.65 -6.03
C LYS A 95 0.36 -19.05 -4.69
N LEU A 96 -0.20 -18.60 -3.56
CA LEU A 96 0.36 -18.95 -2.25
C LEU A 96 0.26 -20.47 -2.00
N PRO A 97 1.32 -21.12 -1.48
CA PRO A 97 1.28 -22.53 -1.13
C PRO A 97 0.20 -22.80 -0.06
N GLU A 98 -0.38 -24.01 -0.07
CA GLU A 98 -1.25 -24.48 1.01
C GLU A 98 -0.35 -24.86 2.19
N THR A 99 -0.24 -23.97 3.18
CA THR A 99 0.47 -24.21 4.43
C THR A 99 -0.54 -24.58 5.52
N GLY A 100 -0.09 -25.21 6.61
CA GLY A 100 -0.95 -25.55 7.76
C GLY A 100 -1.56 -24.33 8.48
N TYR A 101 -1.20 -23.10 8.07
CA TYR A 101 -1.77 -21.85 8.56
C TYR A 101 -2.38 -21.06 7.40
N VAL A 102 -3.70 -21.08 7.28
CA VAL A 102 -4.42 -20.41 6.18
C VAL A 102 -4.28 -18.88 6.20
N ILE A 103 -4.25 -18.27 7.39
CA ILE A 103 -4.37 -16.81 7.56
C ILE A 103 -3.02 -16.10 7.49
N THR A 104 -1.96 -16.70 8.05
CA THR A 104 -0.62 -16.08 8.17
C THR A 104 -0.06 -15.57 6.84
N PRO A 105 -0.12 -16.33 5.73
CA PRO A 105 0.39 -15.87 4.44
C PRO A 105 -0.40 -14.69 3.88
N ILE A 106 -1.72 -14.66 4.08
CA ILE A 106 -2.59 -13.56 3.62
C ILE A 106 -2.28 -12.29 4.41
N PHE A 107 -2.10 -12.41 5.73
CA PHE A 107 -1.71 -11.30 6.58
C PHE A 107 -0.34 -10.71 6.18
N ALA A 108 0.63 -11.58 5.91
CA ALA A 108 1.95 -11.18 5.42
C ALA A 108 1.87 -10.39 4.10
N VAL A 109 1.04 -10.83 3.16
CA VAL A 109 0.82 -10.10 1.89
C VAL A 109 0.13 -8.75 2.14
N THR A 110 -0.84 -8.70 3.06
CA THR A 110 -1.58 -7.48 3.40
C THR A 110 -0.64 -6.41 3.96
N LEU A 111 0.24 -6.78 4.89
CA LEU A 111 1.23 -5.87 5.44
C LEU A 111 2.19 -5.33 4.36
N LYS A 112 2.72 -6.21 3.51
CA LYS A 112 3.59 -5.79 2.39
C LYS A 112 2.86 -4.81 1.45
N LEU A 113 1.60 -5.10 1.12
CA LEU A 113 0.77 -4.24 0.29
C LEU A 113 0.56 -2.85 0.91
N ILE A 114 0.30 -2.76 2.22
CA ILE A 114 0.18 -1.47 2.92
C ILE A 114 1.50 -0.67 2.81
N GLY A 115 2.64 -1.34 2.96
CA GLY A 115 3.96 -0.74 2.79
C GLY A 115 4.19 -0.19 1.39
N GLU A 116 3.84 -0.96 0.36
CA GLU A 116 3.96 -0.57 -1.05
C GLU A 116 3.05 0.61 -1.39
N ILE A 117 1.77 0.57 -0.98
CA ILE A 117 0.83 1.68 -1.19
C ILE A 117 1.35 2.96 -0.53
N SER A 118 1.78 2.86 0.72
CA SER A 118 2.32 3.99 1.48
C SER A 118 3.60 4.53 0.83
N ALA A 119 4.46 3.66 0.31
CA ALA A 119 5.67 4.07 -0.41
C ALA A 119 5.36 4.81 -1.72
N CYS A 120 4.36 4.35 -2.48
CA CYS A 120 3.87 5.04 -3.67
C CYS A 120 3.35 6.44 -3.32
N LEU A 121 2.54 6.56 -2.26
CA LEU A 121 2.00 7.83 -1.79
C LEU A 121 3.10 8.79 -1.33
N PHE A 122 4.03 8.35 -0.47
CA PHE A 122 5.12 9.21 0.00
C PHE A 122 6.05 9.66 -1.14
N SER A 123 6.35 8.77 -2.10
CA SER A 123 7.13 9.13 -3.28
C SER A 123 6.43 10.18 -4.13
N PHE A 124 5.12 10.02 -4.35
CA PHE A 124 4.30 11.00 -5.07
C PHE A 124 4.29 12.36 -4.35
N PHE A 125 3.91 12.41 -3.08
CA PHE A 125 3.83 13.67 -2.33
C PHE A 125 5.19 14.37 -2.21
N GLY A 126 6.28 13.62 -2.05
CA GLY A 126 7.63 14.16 -2.03
C GLY A 126 8.06 14.76 -3.37
N LEU A 127 7.94 13.99 -4.46
CA LEU A 127 8.36 14.41 -5.80
C LEU A 127 7.46 15.53 -6.35
N ALA A 128 6.15 15.30 -6.37
CA ALA A 128 5.19 16.26 -6.89
C ALA A 128 5.19 17.55 -6.06
N GLY A 129 5.24 17.43 -4.73
CA GLY A 129 5.31 18.56 -3.81
C GLY A 129 6.58 19.38 -4.00
N GLY A 130 7.76 18.74 -3.95
CA GLY A 130 9.03 19.45 -4.06
C GLY A 130 9.28 20.09 -5.42
N ILE A 131 8.92 19.41 -6.51
CA ILE A 131 9.02 20.00 -7.86
C ILE A 131 8.03 21.16 -8.01
N SER A 132 6.84 21.07 -7.42
CA SER A 132 5.88 22.18 -7.45
C SER A 132 6.42 23.43 -6.73
N ILE A 133 7.12 23.26 -5.60
CA ILE A 133 7.76 24.36 -4.88
C ILE A 133 8.82 25.05 -5.74
N TRP A 134 9.58 24.29 -6.53
CA TRP A 134 10.58 24.86 -7.44
C TRP A 134 9.97 25.64 -8.60
N LEU A 135 8.89 25.11 -9.18
CA LEU A 135 8.28 25.70 -10.38
C LEU A 135 7.33 26.86 -10.06
N ALA A 136 6.54 26.73 -8.99
CA ALA A 136 5.52 27.70 -8.64
C ALA A 136 5.92 28.63 -7.47
N ALA A 137 7.10 28.43 -6.87
CA ALA A 137 7.50 29.09 -5.62
C ALA A 137 6.58 28.78 -4.42
N GLY A 138 5.83 27.68 -4.48
CA GLY A 138 5.06 27.14 -3.35
C GLY A 138 4.36 25.83 -3.69
N ASN A 139 3.69 25.24 -2.71
CA ASN A 139 3.13 23.90 -2.84
C ASN A 139 1.78 23.89 -3.57
N VAL A 140 1.80 23.53 -4.85
CA VAL A 140 0.59 23.48 -5.68
C VAL A 140 -0.37 22.39 -5.20
N LEU A 141 0.12 21.29 -4.61
CA LEU A 141 -0.74 20.23 -4.06
C LEU A 141 -1.69 20.78 -3.00
N ARG A 142 -1.18 21.64 -2.11
CA ARG A 142 -2.00 22.31 -1.09
C ARG A 142 -3.01 23.27 -1.73
N ALA A 143 -2.64 23.95 -2.80
CA ALA A 143 -3.52 24.90 -3.48
C ALA A 143 -4.71 24.22 -4.17
N ILE A 144 -4.55 22.99 -4.67
CA ILE A 144 -5.62 22.16 -5.25
C ILE A 144 -6.39 21.33 -4.21
N GLY A 145 -6.18 21.59 -2.92
CA GLY A 145 -6.89 20.90 -1.83
C GLY A 145 -6.42 19.48 -1.55
N LEU A 146 -5.27 19.05 -2.09
CA LEU A 146 -4.68 17.76 -1.74
C LEU A 146 -3.94 17.84 -0.40
N PRO A 147 -3.88 16.72 0.37
CA PRO A 147 -3.18 16.68 1.65
C PRO A 147 -1.70 17.03 1.50
N ASP A 148 -1.22 17.93 2.35
CA ASP A 148 0.19 18.30 2.41
C ASP A 148 0.89 17.49 3.50
N LEU A 149 1.06 16.19 3.26
CA LEU A 149 1.55 15.24 4.28
C LEU A 149 3.04 15.41 4.61
N LEU A 150 3.79 16.13 3.79
CA LEU A 150 5.26 16.15 3.84
C LEU A 150 5.90 17.54 3.72
N SER A 151 5.14 18.62 3.44
CA SER A 151 5.75 19.94 3.41
C SER A 151 6.07 20.42 4.82
N LEU A 152 7.34 20.73 5.05
CA LEU A 152 7.84 21.37 6.26
C LEU A 152 7.62 22.90 6.24
N GLY A 153 6.90 23.43 5.25
CA GLY A 153 6.76 24.85 5.00
C GLY A 153 8.01 25.47 4.36
N GLY A 154 7.81 26.55 3.63
CA GLY A 154 8.89 27.32 2.99
C GLY A 154 8.78 27.42 1.47
N THR A 155 9.63 28.25 0.90
CA THR A 155 9.70 28.53 -0.54
C THR A 155 11.12 28.37 -1.05
N GLY A 156 11.28 28.09 -2.34
CA GLY A 156 12.58 28.04 -3.00
C GLY A 156 13.24 26.65 -3.02
N PHE A 157 14.49 26.62 -3.49
CA PHE A 157 15.18 25.37 -3.85
C PHE A 157 15.34 24.40 -2.66
N ALA A 158 15.84 24.91 -1.53
CA ALA A 158 16.09 24.09 -0.35
C ALA A 158 14.80 23.42 0.19
N ALA A 159 13.68 24.16 0.20
CA ALA A 159 12.39 23.63 0.64
C ALA A 159 11.90 22.51 -0.28
N GLY A 160 12.01 22.67 -1.60
CA GLY A 160 11.65 21.61 -2.54
C GLY A 160 12.57 20.37 -2.43
N LEU A 161 13.87 20.57 -2.23
CA LEU A 161 14.82 19.45 -2.02
C LEU A 161 14.51 18.67 -0.74
N LEU A 162 14.27 19.37 0.37
CA LEU A 162 13.88 18.75 1.64
C LEU A 162 12.56 17.99 1.52
N THR A 163 11.59 18.52 0.78
CA THR A 163 10.29 17.85 0.54
C THR A 163 10.48 16.54 -0.22
N ILE A 164 11.29 16.56 -1.30
CA ILE A 164 11.64 15.34 -2.06
C ILE A 164 12.33 14.32 -1.16
N PHE A 165 13.37 14.76 -0.44
CA PHE A 165 14.16 13.87 0.41
C PHE A 165 13.32 13.23 1.51
N THR A 166 12.45 14.02 2.15
CA THR A 166 11.54 13.52 3.21
C THR A 166 10.54 12.51 2.64
N GLY A 167 9.99 12.75 1.45
CA GLY A 167 9.10 11.78 0.80
C GLY A 167 9.78 10.49 0.40
N LEU A 168 11.00 10.55 -0.15
CA LEU A 168 11.78 9.36 -0.48
C LEU A 168 12.19 8.58 0.77
N LEU A 169 12.60 9.28 1.84
CA LEU A 169 12.94 8.66 3.11
C LEU A 169 11.71 8.00 3.75
N GLY A 170 10.56 8.66 3.71
CA GLY A 170 9.28 8.10 4.17
C GLY A 170 8.85 6.88 3.37
N ALA A 171 9.03 6.91 2.04
CA ALA A 171 8.75 5.77 1.19
C ALA A 171 9.66 4.57 1.51
N PHE A 172 10.96 4.80 1.66
CA PHE A 172 11.92 3.77 2.05
C PHE A 172 11.60 3.20 3.44
N ALA A 173 11.37 4.06 4.44
CA ALA A 173 11.04 3.64 5.79
C ALA A 173 9.76 2.80 5.83
N SER A 174 8.73 3.21 5.07
CA SER A 174 7.49 2.45 4.92
C SER A 174 7.75 1.03 4.40
N LEU A 175 8.52 0.91 3.31
CA LEU A 175 8.87 -0.42 2.76
C LEU A 175 9.58 -1.27 3.80
N VAL A 176 10.60 -0.72 4.49
CA VAL A 176 11.37 -1.47 5.50
C VAL A 176 10.46 -1.96 6.63
N ILE A 177 9.67 -1.07 7.23
CA ILE A 177 8.81 -1.41 8.38
C ILE A 177 7.79 -2.49 7.99
N PHE A 178 7.10 -2.31 6.87
CA PHE A 178 6.01 -3.21 6.46
C PHE A 178 6.50 -4.50 5.80
N TYR A 179 7.72 -4.55 5.25
CA TYR A 179 8.31 -5.81 4.80
C TYR A 179 8.93 -6.60 5.94
N TYR A 180 9.46 -5.92 6.96
CA TYR A 180 10.02 -6.57 8.14
C TYR A 180 8.94 -7.13 9.07
N SER A 181 7.79 -6.48 9.17
CA SER A 181 6.69 -6.92 10.07
C SER A 181 6.19 -8.35 9.81
N PRO A 182 5.98 -8.80 8.56
CA PRO A 182 5.68 -10.20 8.25
C PRO A 182 6.79 -11.20 8.63
N GLU A 183 8.06 -10.83 8.46
CA GLU A 183 9.19 -11.68 8.82
C GLU A 183 9.21 -11.92 10.33
N LEU A 184 9.00 -10.86 11.13
CA LEU A 184 8.84 -10.96 12.58
C LEU A 184 7.67 -11.87 12.96
N ALA A 185 6.52 -11.72 12.31
CA ALA A 185 5.35 -12.56 12.56
C ALA A 185 5.64 -14.04 12.25
N GLY A 186 6.39 -14.32 11.18
CA GLY A 186 6.85 -15.67 10.83
C GLY A 186 7.76 -16.28 11.89
N VAL A 187 8.79 -15.55 12.33
CA VAL A 187 9.72 -15.99 13.37
C VAL A 187 8.99 -16.27 14.69
N LEU A 188 8.06 -15.41 15.10
CA LEU A 188 7.26 -15.61 16.31
C LEU A 188 6.37 -16.86 16.20
N ALA A 189 5.78 -17.11 15.04
CA ALA A 189 4.97 -18.31 14.79
C ALA A 189 5.83 -19.58 14.85
N ASP A 190 7.04 -19.55 14.30
CA ASP A 190 7.97 -20.68 14.33
C ASP A 190 8.46 -20.99 15.76
N ILE A 191 8.78 -19.96 16.55
CA ILE A 191 9.13 -20.10 17.97
C ILE A 191 7.97 -20.74 18.72
N ALA A 192 6.75 -20.22 18.58
CA ALA A 192 5.56 -20.77 19.24
C ALA A 192 5.30 -22.23 18.84
N GLY A 193 5.52 -22.57 17.57
CA GLY A 193 5.44 -23.95 17.07
C GLY A 193 6.48 -24.88 17.69
N ASN A 194 7.72 -24.43 17.82
CA ASN A 194 8.81 -25.22 18.39
C ASN A 194 8.62 -25.42 19.91
N THR A 195 8.22 -24.38 20.65
CA THR A 195 7.95 -24.47 22.10
C THR A 195 6.81 -25.44 22.40
N ARG A 196 5.75 -25.49 21.57
CA ARG A 196 4.66 -26.47 21.73
C ARG A 196 5.08 -27.92 21.52
N ARG A 197 6.12 -28.18 20.72
CA ARG A 197 6.60 -29.54 20.40
C ARG A 197 7.59 -30.11 21.41
N GLN A 198 8.24 -29.26 22.21
CA GLN A 198 9.19 -29.70 23.25
C GLN A 198 8.59 -30.64 24.32
N PRO A 199 7.43 -30.35 24.95
CA PRO A 199 6.88 -31.24 25.98
C PRO A 199 6.48 -32.61 25.44
N LEU A 200 5.92 -32.67 24.22
CA LEU A 200 5.53 -33.94 23.56
C LEU A 200 6.72 -34.86 23.27
N ARG A 201 7.90 -34.31 23.00
CA ARG A 201 9.13 -35.10 22.82
C ARG A 201 9.72 -35.58 24.14
N ALA A 202 9.58 -34.82 25.22
CA ALA A 202 10.03 -35.22 26.54
C ALA A 202 9.23 -36.40 27.10
N GLU A 203 7.93 -36.46 26.80
CA GLU A 203 7.07 -37.60 27.18
C GLU A 203 7.33 -38.84 26.31
N ALA A 204 7.54 -38.68 25.00
CA ALA A 204 7.80 -39.81 24.09
C ALA A 204 9.19 -40.45 24.27
N GLY A 205 10.18 -39.70 24.76
CA GLY A 205 11.53 -40.23 25.05
C GLY A 205 11.66 -40.92 26.42
N GLY A 206 10.62 -40.85 27.27
CA GLY A 206 10.61 -41.51 28.58
C GLY A 206 10.26 -43.00 28.54
N ASP A 207 9.60 -43.47 27.46
CA ASP A 207 9.12 -44.85 27.32
C ASP A 207 10.17 -45.83 26.76
N GLU A 208 11.30 -45.36 26.23
CA GLU A 208 12.39 -46.23 25.75
C GLU A 208 13.46 -46.55 26.82
N ALA A 209 13.24 -46.14 28.08
CA ALA A 209 14.20 -46.28 29.17
C ALA A 209 13.81 -47.30 30.27
N VAL A 210 12.93 -48.26 29.98
CA VAL A 210 12.54 -49.34 30.91
C VAL A 210 12.81 -50.72 30.31
#